data_AF-A0A2E3A9G1-F1
#
_entry.id   AF-A0A2E3A9G1-F1
#
_cell.length_a   1.000
_cell.length_b   1.000
_cell.length_c   1.000
_cell.angle_alpha   90.00
_cell.angle_beta   90.00
_cell.angle_gamma   90.00
#
_symmetry.space_group_name_H-M   'P 1'
#
loop_
_entity.id
_entity.type
_entity.pdbx_description
1 polymer ?
#
loop_
_entity_poly.entity_id
_entity_poly.type
_entity_poly.pdbx_seq_one_letter_code
_entity_poly.pdbx_strand_id
1 'polypeptide(L)'
;MTDFNTKNPFNIPDNYFEELENTLLNSQKTSSKNPGFKTPKGYFKTLEKVLVEKNTKPSLNAPRKLILAFTSIAAIMLLMLTLTSKENPQPTIKEQALNDFVENYYLENMDSYEILSMIEDNEIETDFENLLTKP
;
A
#
# COMPACT_ATOMS: atom_id res chain seq x y z
N MET A 1 13.28 27.63 55.27
CA MET A 1 12.20 28.02 54.34
C MET A 1 10.90 27.40 54.83
N THR A 2 10.23 28.00 55.81
CA THR A 2 8.91 27.52 56.28
C THR A 2 8.16 28.68 56.93
N ASP A 3 7.75 29.66 56.13
CA ASP A 3 6.80 30.70 56.55
C ASP A 3 5.47 30.46 55.83
N PHE A 4 4.72 29.44 56.29
CA PHE A 4 3.32 29.29 55.88
C PHE A 4 2.47 30.16 56.80
N ASN A 5 1.91 31.23 56.26
CA ASN A 5 0.88 32.03 56.91
C ASN A 5 -0.30 31.12 57.28
N THR A 6 -0.50 30.88 58.57
CA THR A 6 -1.56 30.00 59.11
C THR A 6 -2.94 30.62 59.10
N LYS A 7 -3.08 31.90 58.67
CA LYS A 7 -4.39 32.51 58.43
C LYS A 7 -4.83 32.18 57.01
N ASN A 8 -5.77 31.25 56.90
CA ASN A 8 -6.49 30.99 55.66
C ASN A 8 -7.21 32.28 55.21
N PRO A 9 -6.84 32.90 54.08
CA PRO A 9 -7.50 34.13 53.60
C PRO A 9 -8.89 33.87 53.01
N PHE A 10 -9.29 32.61 52.88
CA PHE A 10 -10.59 32.22 52.34
C PHE A 10 -11.54 31.90 53.49
N ASN A 11 -12.45 32.82 53.76
CA ASN A 11 -13.63 32.56 54.58
C ASN A 11 -14.83 32.34 53.67
N ILE A 12 -15.61 31.30 53.98
CA ILE A 12 -16.92 31.08 53.35
C ILE A 12 -18.00 31.79 54.16
N PRO A 13 -19.08 32.26 53.52
CA PRO A 13 -20.26 32.75 54.22
C PRO A 13 -20.90 31.66 55.07
N ASP A 14 -21.57 32.07 56.14
CA ASP A 14 -22.39 31.18 56.96
C ASP A 14 -23.44 30.48 56.07
N ASN A 15 -23.64 29.17 56.30
CA ASN A 15 -24.58 28.32 55.58
C ASN A 15 -24.35 28.15 54.06
N TYR A 16 -23.18 28.52 53.52
CA TYR A 16 -22.83 28.34 52.10
C TYR A 16 -23.13 26.93 51.57
N PHE A 17 -22.72 25.89 52.32
CA PHE A 17 -22.93 24.50 51.89
C PHE A 17 -24.39 24.06 51.96
N GLU A 18 -25.17 24.55 52.93
CA GLU A 18 -26.59 24.26 53.04
C GLU A 18 -27.38 24.91 51.89
N GLU A 19 -27.05 26.14 51.52
CA GLU A 19 -27.68 26.82 50.39
C GLU A 19 -27.31 26.18 49.05
N LEU A 20 -26.04 25.77 48.90
CA LEU A 20 -25.56 25.02 47.74
C LEU A 20 -26.29 23.67 47.60
N GLU A 21 -26.43 22.92 48.69
CA GLU A 21 -27.17 21.66 48.69
C GLU A 21 -28.64 21.88 48.29
N ASN A 22 -29.29 22.89 48.89
CA ASN A 22 -30.67 23.22 48.58
C ASN A 22 -30.86 23.62 47.12
N THR A 23 -29.96 24.41 46.54
CA THR A 23 -30.03 24.82 45.13
C THR A 23 -29.81 23.64 44.19
N LEU A 24 -28.85 22.75 44.47
CA LEU A 24 -28.62 21.53 43.68
C LEU A 24 -29.84 20.59 43.72
N LEU A 25 -30.37 20.29 44.91
CA LEU A 25 -31.53 19.42 45.07
C LEU A 25 -32.80 20.01 44.43
N ASN A 26 -32.98 21.33 44.48
CA ASN A 26 -34.15 21.98 43.90
C ASN A 26 -34.06 22.13 42.37
N SER A 27 -32.85 22.35 41.82
CA SER A 27 -32.64 22.40 40.36
C SER A 27 -32.92 21.05 39.68
N GLN A 28 -32.61 19.94 40.34
CA GLN A 28 -32.84 18.59 39.81
C GLN A 28 -34.33 18.21 39.80
N LYS A 29 -35.10 18.69 40.79
CA LYS A 29 -36.57 18.51 40.85
C LYS A 29 -37.30 19.21 39.69
N THR A 30 -36.77 20.31 39.16
CA THR A 30 -37.36 21.02 38.01
C THR A 30 -36.97 20.41 36.67
N SER A 31 -35.81 19.75 36.57
CA SER A 31 -35.33 19.15 35.32
C SER A 31 -35.98 17.79 34.99
N SER A 32 -36.55 17.10 35.97
CA SER A 32 -37.12 15.75 35.81
C SER A 32 -38.54 15.74 35.20
N LYS A 33 -39.17 16.91 35.02
CA LYS A 33 -40.54 17.02 34.48
C LYS A 33 -40.63 16.64 33.00
N ASN A 34 -39.50 16.63 32.29
CA ASN A 34 -39.38 16.09 30.95
C ASN A 34 -38.61 14.76 31.01
N PRO A 35 -39.25 13.62 30.72
CA PRO A 35 -38.59 12.32 30.75
C PRO A 35 -37.57 12.23 29.61
N GLY A 36 -36.34 12.68 29.84
CA GLY A 36 -35.16 12.49 29.00
C GLY A 36 -35.36 12.55 27.47
N PHE A 37 -34.48 11.88 26.75
CA PHE A 37 -34.63 11.69 25.30
C PHE A 37 -35.71 10.64 25.05
N LYS A 38 -36.91 11.07 24.66
CA LYS A 38 -37.96 10.18 24.16
C LYS A 38 -37.68 9.85 22.70
N THR A 39 -37.66 8.56 22.37
CA THR A 39 -37.60 8.14 20.98
C THR A 39 -38.98 8.28 20.32
N PRO A 40 -39.04 8.59 19.01
CA PRO A 40 -40.30 8.61 18.28
C PRO A 40 -41.05 7.27 18.37
N LYS A 41 -42.38 7.32 18.33
CA LYS A 41 -43.23 6.12 18.37
C LYS A 41 -42.86 5.18 17.24
N GLY A 42 -42.41 3.97 17.58
CA GLY A 42 -42.08 2.93 16.60
C GLY A 42 -40.66 3.00 16.01
N TYR A 43 -39.79 3.88 16.51
CA TYR A 43 -38.39 4.00 16.06
C TYR A 43 -37.68 2.64 15.93
N PHE A 44 -37.70 1.83 16.99
CA PHE A 44 -37.03 0.52 16.98
C PHE A 44 -37.72 -0.51 16.07
N LYS A 45 -39.04 -0.37 15.81
CA LYS A 45 -39.76 -1.25 14.87
C LYS A 45 -39.39 -0.97 13.41
N THR A 46 -39.09 0.29 13.07
CA THR A 46 -38.67 0.68 11.72
C THR A 46 -37.17 0.51 11.53
N LEU A 47 -36.38 0.68 12.60
CA LEU A 47 -34.92 0.57 12.56
C LEU A 47 -34.45 -0.79 12.03
N GLU A 48 -35.05 -1.88 12.50
CA GLU A 48 -34.72 -3.23 12.06
C GLU A 48 -34.94 -3.42 10.55
N LYS A 49 -36.08 -2.94 10.03
CA LYS A 49 -36.41 -3.03 8.59
C LYS A 49 -35.40 -2.27 7.73
N VAL A 50 -35.05 -1.05 8.15
CA VAL A 50 -34.08 -0.19 7.45
C VAL A 50 -32.69 -0.83 7.43
N LEU A 51 -32.28 -1.47 8.54
CA LEU A 51 -31.00 -2.15 8.61
C LEU A 51 -30.95 -3.38 7.69
N VAL A 52 -32.03 -4.15 7.59
CA VAL A 52 -32.10 -5.31 6.69
C VAL A 52 -32.05 -4.87 5.23
N GLU A 53 -32.84 -3.89 4.84
CA GLU A 53 -32.87 -3.36 3.46
C GLU A 53 -31.52 -2.77 3.03
N LYS A 54 -30.82 -2.09 3.96
CA LYS A 54 -29.50 -1.52 3.67
C LYS A 54 -28.38 -2.57 3.59
N ASN A 55 -28.53 -3.73 4.23
CA ASN A 55 -27.54 -4.81 4.21
C ASN A 55 -27.79 -5.86 3.12
N THR A 56 -28.97 -5.86 2.48
CA THR A 56 -29.16 -6.60 1.24
C THR A 56 -28.43 -5.88 0.12
N LYS A 57 -27.13 -6.16 -0.03
CA LYS A 57 -26.37 -5.80 -1.23
C LYS A 57 -27.21 -6.26 -2.43
N PRO A 58 -27.49 -5.41 -3.44
CA PRO A 58 -28.11 -5.89 -4.66
C PRO A 58 -27.16 -6.96 -5.18
N SER A 59 -27.63 -8.21 -5.19
CA SER A 59 -26.87 -9.31 -5.74
C SER A 59 -26.74 -9.03 -7.23
N LEU A 60 -25.67 -8.34 -7.62
CA LEU A 60 -25.24 -8.28 -9.01
C LEU A 60 -24.77 -9.70 -9.35
N ASN A 61 -25.75 -10.56 -9.63
CA ASN A 61 -25.57 -11.80 -10.35
C ASN A 61 -25.30 -11.43 -11.81
N ALA A 62 -24.24 -10.65 -12.06
CA ALA A 62 -23.68 -10.55 -13.39
C ALA A 62 -23.21 -11.96 -13.75
N PRO A 63 -23.60 -12.52 -14.90
CA PRO A 63 -23.18 -13.85 -15.28
C PRO A 63 -21.67 -13.82 -15.50
N ARG A 64 -20.90 -14.22 -14.48
CA ARG A 64 -19.42 -14.30 -14.52
C ARG A 64 -18.91 -15.11 -15.73
N LYS A 65 -19.75 -16.00 -16.26
CA LYS A 65 -19.53 -16.78 -17.49
C LYS A 65 -19.29 -15.90 -18.73
N LEU A 66 -19.94 -14.75 -18.84
CA LEU A 66 -19.79 -13.83 -19.98
C LEU A 66 -18.48 -13.04 -19.92
N ILE A 67 -18.07 -12.59 -18.73
CA ILE A 67 -16.80 -11.86 -18.56
C ILE A 67 -15.61 -12.81 -18.76
N LEU A 68 -15.65 -14.03 -18.21
CA LEU A 68 -14.57 -15.00 -18.36
C LEU A 68 -14.35 -15.44 -19.82
N ALA A 69 -15.40 -15.52 -20.65
CA ALA A 69 -15.28 -15.95 -22.04
C ALA A 69 -14.42 -15.01 -22.92
N PHE A 70 -14.46 -13.69 -22.67
CA PHE A 70 -13.69 -12.71 -23.47
C PHE A 70 -12.24 -12.52 -22.98
N THR A 71 -11.88 -12.96 -21.77
CA THR A 71 -10.51 -12.80 -21.24
C THR A 71 -9.48 -13.65 -21.97
N SER A 72 -9.87 -14.81 -22.50
CA SER A 72 -8.95 -15.74 -23.17
C SER A 72 -8.37 -15.15 -24.46
N ILE A 73 -9.21 -14.53 -25.30
CA ILE A 73 -8.76 -13.89 -26.55
C ILE A 73 -7.82 -12.71 -26.27
N ALA A 74 -8.14 -11.87 -25.29
CA ALA A 74 -7.28 -10.74 -24.93
C ALA A 74 -5.93 -11.20 -24.34
N ALA A 75 -5.92 -12.24 -23.51
CA ALA A 75 -4.70 -12.79 -22.93
C ALA A 75 -3.77 -13.41 -24.00
N ILE A 76 -4.32 -14.12 -24.99
CA ILE A 76 -3.55 -14.67 -26.11
C ILE A 76 -2.97 -13.53 -26.97
N MET A 77 -3.74 -12.48 -27.21
CA MET A 77 -3.29 -11.31 -27.97
C MET A 77 -2.16 -10.54 -27.26
N LEU A 78 -2.25 -10.38 -25.94
CA LEU A 78 -1.18 -9.79 -25.12
C LEU A 78 0.06 -10.68 -25.07
N LEU A 79 -0.11 -12.01 -24.89
CA LEU A 79 1.01 -12.96 -24.94
C LEU A 79 1.75 -12.87 -26.29
N MET A 80 1.01 -12.86 -27.41
CA MET A 80 1.59 -12.74 -28.75
C MET A 80 2.38 -11.44 -28.94
N LEU A 81 1.91 -10.33 -28.37
CA LEU A 81 2.63 -9.05 -28.39
C LEU A 81 3.88 -9.07 -27.50
N THR A 82 3.82 -9.71 -26.32
CA THR A 82 4.96 -9.75 -25.38
C THR A 82 6.04 -10.75 -25.79
N LEU A 83 5.69 -11.90 -26.38
CA LEU A 83 6.64 -12.96 -26.74
C LEU A 83 7.46 -12.63 -27.99
N THR A 84 6.96 -11.75 -28.85
CA THR A 84 7.64 -11.38 -30.11
C THR A 84 8.74 -10.35 -29.90
N SER A 85 8.77 -9.66 -28.75
CA SER A 85 9.83 -8.71 -28.39
C SER A 85 10.98 -9.43 -27.68
N LYS A 86 11.72 -10.26 -28.42
CA LYS A 86 13.04 -10.74 -27.97
C LYS A 86 14.04 -9.62 -28.26
N GLU A 87 14.18 -8.68 -27.34
CA GLU A 87 15.36 -7.81 -27.34
C GLU A 87 16.58 -8.71 -27.14
N ASN A 88 17.50 -8.66 -28.11
CA ASN A 88 18.81 -9.30 -27.98
C ASN A 88 19.41 -8.79 -26.66
N PRO A 89 19.92 -9.66 -25.75
CA PRO A 89 20.55 -9.19 -24.52
C PRO A 89 21.73 -8.28 -24.88
N GLN A 90 21.47 -6.98 -24.93
CA GLN A 90 22.52 -5.99 -25.08
C GLN A 90 23.30 -6.00 -23.76
N PRO A 91 24.65 -6.05 -23.82
CA PRO A 91 25.45 -5.98 -22.61
C PRO A 91 25.07 -4.74 -21.82
N THR A 92 24.99 -4.86 -20.51
CA THR A 92 24.70 -3.72 -19.63
C THR A 92 25.77 -2.65 -19.87
N ILE A 93 25.44 -1.35 -19.80
CA ILE A 93 26.42 -0.26 -20.05
C ILE A 93 27.73 -0.45 -19.26
N LYS A 94 27.67 -1.05 -18.07
CA LYS A 94 28.84 -1.38 -17.26
C LYS A 94 29.70 -2.51 -17.83
N GLU A 95 29.07 -3.53 -18.40
CA GLU A 95 29.75 -4.67 -19.02
C GLU A 95 30.45 -4.23 -20.31
N GLN A 96 29.78 -3.40 -21.11
CA GLN A 96 30.39 -2.82 -22.31
C GLN A 96 31.58 -1.94 -21.95
N ALA A 97 31.44 -1.04 -20.97
CA ALA A 97 32.55 -0.19 -20.53
C ALA A 97 33.74 -0.98 -19.95
N LEU A 98 33.48 -2.11 -19.26
CA LEU A 98 34.53 -3.00 -18.78
C LEU A 98 35.20 -3.73 -19.94
N ASN A 99 34.44 -4.24 -20.89
CA ASN A 99 34.97 -4.92 -22.08
C ASN A 99 35.87 -3.99 -22.89
N ASP A 100 35.40 -2.77 -23.17
CA ASP A 100 36.16 -1.76 -23.90
C ASP A 100 37.46 -1.40 -23.16
N PHE A 101 37.43 -1.31 -21.83
CA PHE A 101 38.62 -1.05 -21.01
C PHE A 101 39.63 -2.21 -21.08
N VAL A 102 39.14 -3.45 -20.98
CA VAL A 102 39.97 -4.66 -21.03
C VAL A 102 40.60 -4.83 -22.42
N GLU A 103 39.82 -4.62 -23.48
CA GLU A 103 40.29 -4.67 -24.86
C GLU A 103 41.40 -3.64 -25.11
N ASN A 104 41.19 -2.40 -24.69
CA ASN A 104 42.20 -1.35 -24.85
C ASN A 104 43.48 -1.66 -24.04
N TYR A 105 43.35 -2.25 -22.85
CA TYR A 105 44.51 -2.67 -22.07
C TYR A 105 45.33 -3.76 -22.78
N TYR A 106 44.69 -4.75 -23.40
CA TYR A 106 45.40 -5.78 -24.15
C TYR A 106 46.06 -5.23 -25.42
N LEU A 107 45.39 -4.37 -26.17
CA LEU A 107 45.94 -3.78 -27.39
C LEU A 107 47.13 -2.84 -27.13
N GLU A 108 47.14 -2.17 -25.99
CA GLU A 108 48.22 -1.23 -25.64
C GLU A 108 49.43 -1.93 -24.99
N ASN A 109 49.20 -3.00 -24.23
CA ASN A 109 50.25 -3.60 -23.38
C ASN A 109 50.74 -4.98 -23.84
N MET A 110 50.01 -5.67 -24.72
CA MET A 110 50.38 -7.01 -25.21
C MET A 110 50.64 -6.99 -26.71
N ASP A 111 51.60 -7.80 -27.16
CA ASP A 111 51.80 -8.01 -28.60
C ASP A 111 50.79 -9.03 -29.17
N SER A 112 50.60 -9.02 -30.48
CA SER A 112 49.62 -9.88 -31.15
C SER A 112 49.89 -11.38 -30.96
N TYR A 113 51.14 -11.77 -30.72
CA TYR A 113 51.51 -13.18 -30.52
C TYR A 113 51.20 -13.64 -29.10
N GLU A 114 51.40 -12.77 -28.12
CA GLU A 114 51.02 -12.99 -26.73
C GLU A 114 49.50 -13.09 -26.59
N ILE A 115 48.74 -12.20 -27.25
CA ILE A 115 47.27 -12.28 -27.30
C ILE A 115 46.82 -13.60 -27.93
N LEU A 116 47.41 -13.99 -29.06
CA LEU A 116 47.07 -15.25 -29.74
C LEU A 116 47.39 -16.48 -28.89
N SER A 117 48.44 -16.43 -28.06
CA SER A 117 48.80 -17.52 -27.17
C SER A 117 47.86 -17.69 -25.97
N MET A 118 47.08 -16.66 -25.64
CA MET A 118 46.10 -16.66 -24.55
C MET A 118 44.69 -17.05 -25.00
N ILE A 119 44.40 -16.94 -26.30
CA ILE A 119 43.15 -17.44 -26.88
C ILE A 119 43.20 -18.97 -26.83
N GLU A 120 42.29 -19.57 -26.06
CA GLU A 120 42.19 -21.02 -25.95
C GLU A 120 41.68 -21.59 -27.29
N ASP A 121 42.35 -22.63 -27.81
CA ASP A 121 42.06 -23.22 -29.14
C ASP A 121 40.60 -23.69 -29.32
N ASN A 122 39.84 -23.84 -28.23
CA ASN A 122 38.45 -24.31 -28.21
C ASN A 122 37.40 -23.21 -28.54
N GLU A 123 37.70 -21.92 -28.33
CA GLU A 123 36.75 -20.84 -28.59
C GLU A 123 36.69 -20.50 -30.08
N ILE A 124 37.80 -20.68 -30.80
CA ILE A 124 37.89 -20.46 -32.24
C ILE A 124 36.99 -21.44 -33.00
N GLU A 125 37.01 -22.72 -32.64
CA GLU A 125 36.24 -23.78 -33.32
C GLU A 125 34.72 -23.58 -33.17
N THR A 126 34.27 -23.04 -32.03
CA THR A 126 32.85 -22.83 -31.72
C THR A 126 32.23 -21.67 -32.50
N ASP A 127 33.03 -20.65 -32.87
CA ASP A 127 32.55 -19.48 -33.61
C ASP A 127 32.48 -19.74 -35.13
N PHE A 128 33.39 -20.54 -35.68
CA PHE A 128 33.34 -20.96 -37.09
C PHE A 128 32.14 -21.87 -37.42
N GLU A 129 31.78 -22.79 -36.52
CA GLU A 129 30.60 -23.65 -36.68
C GLU A 129 29.28 -22.85 -36.63
N ASN A 130 29.22 -21.77 -35.82
CA ASN A 130 28.05 -20.87 -35.77
C ASN A 130 27.93 -19.98 -37.01
N LEU A 131 29.05 -19.63 -37.66
CA LEU A 131 29.06 -18.89 -38.93
C LEU A 131 28.60 -19.74 -40.13
N LEU A 132 28.78 -21.06 -40.08
CA LEU A 132 28.37 -22.01 -41.12
C LEU A 132 26.92 -22.52 -40.98
N THR A 133 26.28 -22.30 -39.82
CA THR A 133 24.95 -22.86 -39.50
C THR A 133 23.81 -21.84 -39.47
N LYS A 134 24.08 -20.56 -39.75
CA LYS A 134 23.02 -19.56 -39.97
C LYS A 134 22.64 -19.52 -41.47
N PRO A 135 21.35 -19.64 -41.83
CA PRO A 135 20.91 -19.51 -43.23
C PRO A 135 21.09 -18.08 -43.76
#